data_AF-T0RWR8-F1
#
_entry.id   AF-T0RWR8-F1
#
_cell.length_a   1.000
_cell.length_b   1.000
_cell.length_c   1.000
_cell.angle_alpha   90.00
_cell.angle_beta   90.00
_cell.angle_gamma   90.00
#
_symmetry.space_group_name_H-M   'P 1'
#
loop_
_entity.id
_entity.type
_entity.pdbx_description
1 polymer ?
#
loop_
_entity_poly.entity_id
_entity_poly.type
_entity_poly.pdbx_seq_one_letter_code
_entity_poly.pdbx_strand_id
1 'polypeptide(L)' 'MNSKVLERVAEIMDSKNVESDWKMLTWLQKEQAPWLSDSEVEDCVIYSLVKCYDDYELSWLWYESNAEHYSDSLAA' A
#
# COMPACT_ATOMS: atom_id res chain seq x y z
N MET A 1 3.94 -7.94 -0.56
CA MET A 1 3.16 -7.01 0.28
C MET A 1 3.27 -7.44 1.74
N ASN A 2 3.57 -6.50 2.65
CA ASN A 2 3.72 -6.77 4.09
C ASN A 2 2.36 -7.15 4.70
N SER A 3 2.29 -8.23 5.50
CA SER A 3 1.03 -8.74 6.04
C SER A 3 0.33 -7.73 6.96
N LYS A 4 1.09 -6.94 7.74
CA LYS A 4 0.53 -5.91 8.63
C LYS A 4 -0.13 -4.77 7.86
N VAL A 5 0.44 -4.39 6.71
CA VAL A 5 -0.13 -3.36 5.83
C VAL A 5 -1.49 -3.83 5.31
N LEU A 6 -1.57 -5.08 4.80
CA LEU A 6 -2.83 -5.63 4.31
C LEU A 6 -3.87 -5.83 5.41
N GLU A 7 -3.45 -6.28 6.60
CA GLU A 7 -4.34 -6.36 7.77
C GLU A 7 -4.95 -4.99 8.09
N ARG A 8 -4.14 -3.94 8.14
CA ARG A 8 -4.64 -2.58 8.41
C ARG A 8 -5.54 -2.06 7.29
N VAL A 9 -5.21 -2.31 6.03
CA VAL A 9 -6.07 -1.97 4.88
C VAL A 9 -7.43 -2.67 4.99
N ALA A 10 -7.44 -3.94 5.40
CA ALA A 10 -8.68 -4.69 5.58
C ALA A 10 -9.58 -4.05 6.64
N GLU A 11 -9.01 -3.64 7.77
CA GLU A 11 -9.73 -2.99 8.86
C GLU A 11 -10.35 -1.65 8.44
N ILE A 12 -9.57 -0.75 7.82
CA ILE A 12 -10.07 0.60 7.48
C ILE A 12 -11.10 0.57 6.35
N MET A 13 -11.01 -0.43 5.47
CA MET A 13 -11.95 -0.60 4.36
C MET A 13 -13.18 -1.45 4.74
N ASP A 14 -13.22 -2.02 5.95
CA ASP A 14 -14.18 -3.06 6.36
C ASP A 14 -14.26 -4.18 5.30
N SER A 15 -13.09 -4.60 4.80
CA SER A 15 -12.99 -5.52 3.67
C SER A 15 -13.25 -6.97 4.10
N LYS A 16 -14.05 -7.68 3.31
CA LYS A 16 -14.28 -9.13 3.45
C LYS A 16 -13.22 -9.96 2.71
N ASN A 17 -12.49 -9.35 1.79
CA ASN A 17 -11.44 -9.98 1.01
C ASN A 17 -10.44 -8.92 0.53
N VAL A 18 -9.53 -8.55 1.43
CA VAL A 18 -8.58 -7.45 1.18
C VAL A 18 -7.67 -7.71 0.00
N GLU A 19 -7.35 -8.96 -0.32
CA GLU A 19 -6.55 -9.31 -1.51
C GLU A 19 -7.27 -8.94 -2.82
N SER A 20 -8.57 -9.17 -2.89
CA SER A 20 -9.38 -8.80 -4.05
C SER A 20 -9.53 -7.29 -4.16
N ASP A 21 -9.80 -6.62 -3.04
CA ASP A 21 -9.96 -5.17 -3.01
C ASP A 21 -8.64 -4.46 -3.34
N TRP A 22 -7.52 -4.97 -2.82
CA TRP A 22 -6.17 -4.49 -3.13
C TRP A 22 -5.86 -4.61 -4.62
N LYS A 23 -6.12 -5.77 -5.23
CA LYS A 23 -5.94 -5.98 -6.68
C LYS A 23 -6.81 -5.03 -7.49
N MET A 24 -8.05 -4.79 -7.06
CA MET A 24 -8.94 -3.85 -7.74
C MET A 24 -8.42 -2.42 -7.65
N LEU A 25 -7.98 -1.96 -6.47
CA LEU A 25 -7.46 -0.62 -6.27
C LEU A 25 -6.18 -0.36 -7.08
N THR A 26 -5.23 -1.29 -7.04
CA THR A 26 -3.99 -1.20 -7.81
C THR A 26 -4.26 -1.25 -9.31
N TRP A 27 -5.19 -2.09 -9.77
CA TRP A 27 -5.63 -2.10 -11.16
C TRP A 27 -6.23 -0.75 -11.60
N LEU A 28 -7.18 -0.20 -10.83
CA LEU A 28 -7.80 1.11 -11.11
C LEU A 28 -6.75 2.23 -11.16
N GLN A 29 -5.81 2.24 -10.21
CA GLN A 29 -4.74 3.23 -10.18
C GLN A 29 -3.83 3.11 -11.42
N LYS A 30 -3.51 1.88 -11.84
CA LYS A 30 -2.71 1.61 -13.04
C LYS A 30 -3.44 2.00 -14.33
N GLU A 31 -4.76 1.81 -14.41
CA GLU A 31 -5.55 2.30 -15.54
C GLU A 31 -5.51 3.83 -15.66
N GLN A 32 -5.56 4.54 -14.53
CA GLN A 32 -5.51 6.01 -14.51
C GLN A 32 -4.12 6.58 -14.79
N ALA A 33 -3.07 5.88 -14.35
CA ALA A 33 -1.68 6.28 -14.54
C ALA A 33 -0.81 5.12 -15.06
N PRO A 34 -0.95 4.74 -16.35
CA PRO A 34 -0.28 3.56 -16.90
C PRO A 34 1.24 3.61 -16.87
N TRP A 35 1.82 4.82 -16.80
CA TRP A 35 3.26 5.06 -16.80
C TRP A 35 3.92 4.80 -15.44
N LEU A 36 3.17 4.71 -14.35
CA LEU A 36 3.73 4.41 -13.02
C LEU A 36 4.21 2.96 -12.95
N SER A 37 5.33 2.71 -12.31
CA SER A 37 5.74 1.36 -11.92
C SER A 37 4.77 0.74 -10.91
N ASP A 38 4.84 -0.58 -10.73
CA ASP A 38 3.95 -1.28 -9.78
C ASP A 38 4.16 -0.79 -8.34
N SER A 39 5.40 -0.48 -7.94
CA SER A 39 5.70 0.10 -6.63
C SER A 39 5.11 1.50 -6.46
N GLU A 40 5.20 2.35 -7.49
CA GLU A 40 4.60 3.69 -7.45
C GLU A 40 3.06 3.63 -7.42
N VAL A 41 2.47 2.60 -8.04
CA VAL A 41 1.02 2.34 -7.95
C VAL A 41 0.64 1.98 -6.52
N GLU A 42 1.38 1.08 -5.86
CA GLU A 42 1.15 0.72 -4.47
C GLU A 42 1.28 1.93 -3.53
N ASP A 43 2.33 2.75 -3.72
CA ASP A 43 2.52 4.02 -2.98
C ASP A 43 1.30 4.94 -3.13
N CYS A 44 0.78 5.10 -4.35
CA CYS A 44 -0.38 5.94 -4.61
C CYS A 44 -1.66 5.42 -3.96
N VAL A 45 -1.87 4.09 -3.98
CA VAL A 45 -3.02 3.46 -3.32
C VAL A 45 -2.95 3.66 -1.81
N ILE A 46 -1.80 3.40 -1.19
CA ILE A 46 -1.60 3.62 0.25
C ILE A 46 -1.82 5.09 0.60
N TYR A 47 -1.18 6.01 -0.13
CA TYR A 47 -1.32 7.44 0.12
C TYR A 47 -2.79 7.87 0.05
N SER A 48 -3.55 7.37 -0.94
CA SER A 48 -4.97 7.67 -1.09
C SER A 48 -5.79 7.14 0.09
N LEU A 49 -5.54 5.90 0.54
CA LEU A 49 -6.21 5.33 1.71
C LEU A 49 -5.90 6.13 2.98
N VAL A 50 -4.63 6.46 3.23
CA VAL A 50 -4.21 7.31 4.36
C VAL A 50 -4.95 8.64 4.33
N LYS A 51 -5.08 9.29 3.16
CA LYS A 51 -5.77 10.58 3.04
C LYS A 51 -7.28 10.50 3.18
N CYS A 52 -7.91 9.43 2.69
CA CYS A 52 -9.35 9.25 2.77
C CYS A 52 -9.82 8.90 4.19
N TYR A 53 -9.02 8.11 4.93
CA TYR A 53 -9.37 7.61 6.26
C TYR A 53 -8.63 8.31 7.41
N ASP A 54 -7.71 9.23 7.11
CA ASP A 54 -6.82 9.91 8.08
C ASP A 54 -6.05 8.91 8.97
N ASP A 55 -5.58 7.81 8.37
CA ASP A 55 -4.97 6.69 9.08
C ASP A 55 -3.43 6.78 9.10
N TYR A 56 -2.90 7.40 10.15
CA TYR A 56 -1.45 7.56 10.35
C TYR A 56 -0.74 6.23 10.63
N GLU A 57 -1.44 5.23 11.14
CA GLU A 57 -0.88 3.91 11.42
C GLU A 57 -0.53 3.18 10.13
N LEU A 58 -1.43 3.20 9.13
CA LEU A 58 -1.16 2.69 7.79
C LEU A 58 0.04 3.41 7.15
N SER A 59 0.11 4.74 7.30
CA SER A 59 1.26 5.50 6.82
C SER A 59 2.58 5.07 7.46
N TRP A 60 2.57 4.77 8.76
CA TRP A 60 3.76 4.33 9.49
C TRP A 60 4.16 2.90 9.11
N LEU A 61 3.20 1.97 9.03
CA LEU A 61 3.44 0.59 8.60
C LEU A 61 4.01 0.51 7.19
N TRP A 62 3.52 1.36 6.28
CA TRP A 62 4.05 1.45 4.92
C TRP A 62 5.50 1.95 4.89
N TYR A 63 5.80 2.98 5.69
CA TYR A 63 7.17 3.48 5.83
C TYR A 63 8.11 2.40 6.39
N GLU A 64 7.72 1.71 7.46
CA GLU A 64 8.51 0.63 8.07
C GLU A 64 8.80 -0.49 7.06
N SER A 65 7.77 -0.96 6.32
CA SER A 65 7.96 -2.02 5.33
C SER A 65 8.92 -1.64 4.21
N ASN A 66 8.93 -0.37 3.80
CA ASN A 66 9.86 0.10 2.78
C ASN A 66 11.26 0.36 3.34
N ALA A 67 11.39 0.77 4.60
CA ALA A 67 12.67 0.99 5.26
C ALA A 67 13.48 -0.30 5.45
N GLU A 68 12.82 -1.43 5.76
CA GLU A 68 13.46 -2.75 5.81
C GLU A 68 14.12 -3.12 4.47
N HIS A 69 13.50 -2.75 3.34
CA HIS A 69 14.07 -2.98 2.01
C HIS A 69 15.32 -2.12 1.71
N TYR A 70 15.44 -0.92 2.29
CA TYR A 70 16.62 -0.07 2.12
C TYR A 70 17.81 -0.51 2.98
N SER A 71 17.55 -1.10 4.15
CA SER A 71 18.60 -1.68 5.01
C SER A 71 19.37 -2.78 4.29
N ASP A 72 18.67 -3.69 3.63
CA ASP A 72 19.28 -4.83 2.94
C ASP A 72 20.05 -4.42 1.68
N SER A 73 19.63 -3.33 1.01
CA SER A 73 20.32 -2.82 -0.18
C SER A 73 21.63 -2.08 0.14
N LEU A 74 21.80 -1.57 1.36
CA LEU A 74 23.02 -0.89 1.80
C LEU A 74 24.04 -1.86 2.44
N ALA A 75 23.60 -3.07 2.78
CA ALA A 75 24.42 -4.14 3.34
C ALA A 75 25.00 -5.11 2.29
N ALA A 76 24.63 -4.96 1.01
CA ALA A 76 25.10 -5.75 -0.14
C ALA A 76 26.12 -4.97 -0.98
#